data_AF-A0A6P0LUU5-F1
#
_entry.id   AF-A0A6P0LUU5-F1
#
_cell.length_a   1.000
_cell.length_b   1.000
_cell.length_c   1.000
_cell.angle_alpha   90.00
_cell.angle_beta   90.00
_cell.angle_gamma   90.00
#
_symmetry.space_group_name_H-M   'P 1'
#
loop_
_entity.id
_entity.type
_entity.pdbx_description
1 polymer ?
#
loop_
_entity_poly.entity_id
_entity_poly.type
_entity_poly.pdbx_seq_one_letter_code
_entity_poly.pdbx_strand_id
1 'polypeptide(L)' 'MNSKELAQYIEATDGISKPWLLVQLRLKKLQERRATLSSEAYIRELEDIHQDLMNLGQWCVGREDEVFNP' A
#
# COMPACT_ATOMS: atom_id res chain seq x y z
N MET A 1 -1.61 -13.95 -6.51
CA MET A 1 -0.65 -12.88 -6.19
C MET A 1 -0.45 -12.79 -4.68
N ASN A 2 0.72 -13.15 -4.18
CA ASN A 2 1.22 -12.91 -2.82
C ASN A 2 2.06 -11.61 -2.75
N SER A 3 2.54 -11.23 -1.57
CA SER A 3 3.31 -9.99 -1.37
C SER A 3 4.63 -9.97 -2.14
N LYS A 4 5.27 -11.13 -2.35
CA LYS A 4 6.49 -11.26 -3.15
C LYS A 4 6.21 -11.02 -4.63
N GLU A 5 5.17 -11.65 -5.17
CA GLU A 5 4.74 -11.45 -6.55
C GLU A 5 4.30 -9.99 -6.80
N LEU A 6 3.63 -9.37 -5.83
CA LEU A 6 3.27 -7.95 -5.90
C LEU A 6 4.51 -7.03 -5.86
N ALA A 7 5.48 -7.31 -5.00
CA ALA A 7 6.73 -6.55 -4.97
C ALA A 7 7.49 -6.63 -6.31
N GLN A 8 7.59 -7.84 -6.88
CA GLN A 8 8.22 -8.04 -8.19
C GLN A 8 7.48 -7.29 -9.31
N TYR A 9 6.14 -7.27 -9.27
CA TYR A 9 5.34 -6.49 -10.21
C TYR A 9 5.61 -4.99 -10.09
N ILE A 10 5.68 -4.47 -8.86
CA ILE A 10 5.96 -3.05 -8.59
C ILE A 10 7.36 -2.69 -9.13
N GLU A 11 8.37 -3.52 -8.88
CA GLU A 11 9.72 -3.32 -9.41
C GLU A 11 9.74 -3.37 -10.94
N ALA A 12 9.09 -4.37 -11.56
CA ALA A 12 9.09 -4.57 -13.00
C ALA A 12 8.34 -3.48 -13.79
N THR A 13 7.54 -2.65 -13.11
CA THR A 13 6.72 -1.60 -13.74
C THR A 13 7.14 -0.19 -13.32
N ASP A 14 8.34 -0.04 -12.74
CA ASP A 14 8.84 1.21 -12.14
C ASP A 14 7.83 1.84 -11.16
N GLY A 15 7.01 1.01 -10.53
CA GLY A 15 5.91 1.39 -9.64
C GLY A 15 6.36 1.79 -8.25
N ILE A 16 7.66 1.75 -7.93
CA ILE A 16 8.19 2.13 -6.61
C ILE A 16 7.86 3.58 -6.28
N SER A 17 7.82 4.46 -7.29
CA SER A 17 7.47 5.88 -7.15
C SER A 17 5.98 6.11 -6.91
N LYS A 18 5.14 5.08 -7.01
CA LYS A 18 3.68 5.15 -6.88
C LYS A 18 3.26 4.77 -5.46
N PRO A 19 3.04 5.74 -4.55
CA PRO A 19 2.88 5.45 -3.13
C PRO A 19 1.65 4.58 -2.81
N TRP A 20 0.60 4.60 -3.66
CA TRP A 20 -0.56 3.71 -3.52
C TRP A 20 -0.21 2.23 -3.72
N LEU A 21 0.77 1.90 -4.58
CA LEU A 21 1.22 0.52 -4.76
C LEU A 21 1.97 0.01 -3.52
N LEU A 22 2.69 0.89 -2.82
CA LEU A 22 3.37 0.56 -1.58
C LEU A 22 2.38 0.31 -0.44
N VAL A 23 1.29 1.10 -0.36
CA VAL A 23 0.18 0.84 0.57
C VAL A 23 -0.46 -0.51 0.30
N GLN A 24 -0.72 -0.86 -0.97
CA GLN A 24 -1.23 -2.17 -1.35
C GLN A 24 -0.29 -3.32 -0.94
N LEU A 25 1.03 -3.14 -1.12
CA LEU A 25 2.03 -4.12 -0.68
C LEU A 25 2.01 -4.31 0.84
N ARG A 26 1.91 -3.22 1.62
CA ARG A 26 1.79 -3.28 3.08
C ARG A 26 0.54 -4.03 3.51
N LEU A 27 -0.61 -3.72 2.91
CA LEU A 27 -1.87 -4.40 3.19
C LEU A 27 -1.78 -5.90 2.88
N LYS A 28 -1.16 -6.26 1.75
CA LYS A 28 -0.98 -7.66 1.37
C LYS A 28 -0.11 -8.43 2.36
N LYS A 29 1.00 -7.82 2.80
CA LYS A 29 1.89 -8.40 3.83
C LYS A 29 1.17 -8.56 5.17
N LEU A 30 0.28 -7.64 5.53
CA LEU A 30 -0.53 -7.74 6.75
C LEU A 30 -1.54 -8.89 6.66
N GLN A 31 -2.24 -9.03 5.52
CA GLN A 31 -3.18 -10.13 5.28
C GLN A 31 -2.50 -11.50 5.36
N GLU A 32 -1.31 -11.65 4.77
CA GLU A 32 -0.56 -12.91 4.77
C GLU A 32 -0.10 -13.34 6.17
N ARG A 33 0.22 -12.39 7.04
CA ARG A 33 0.61 -12.67 8.43
C ARG A 33 -0.55 -12.59 9.44
N ARG A 34 -1.81 -12.44 9.00
CA ARG A 34 -2.96 -12.30 9.90
C ARG A 34 -3.03 -13.41 10.95
N ALA A 35 -2.71 -14.65 10.57
CA ALA A 35 -2.74 -15.81 11.46
C ALA A 35 -1.68 -15.75 12.59
N THR A 36 -0.66 -14.90 12.47
CA THR A 36 0.40 -14.75 13.48
C THR A 36 0.19 -13.56 14.41
N LEU A 37 -0.91 -12.82 14.26
CA LEU A 37 -1.19 -11.58 15.01
C LEU A 37 -2.40 -11.76 15.93
N SER A 38 -2.38 -11.06 17.07
CA SER A 38 -3.62 -10.85 17.83
C SER A 38 -4.57 -9.94 17.05
N SER A 39 -5.85 -9.95 17.42
CA SER A 39 -6.85 -9.07 16.81
C SER A 39 -6.48 -7.59 16.99
N GLU A 40 -6.02 -7.20 18.18
CA GLU A 40 -5.61 -5.83 18.51
C GLU A 40 -4.41 -5.38 17.69
N ALA A 41 -3.39 -6.25 17.56
CA ALA A 41 -2.19 -5.93 16.78
C ALA A 41 -2.53 -5.72 15.31
N TYR A 42 -3.36 -6.59 14.74
CA TYR A 42 -3.81 -6.44 13.36
C TYR A 42 -4.65 -5.18 13.15
N ILE A 43 -5.57 -4.85 14.07
CA ILE A 43 -6.40 -3.65 13.94
C ILE A 43 -5.52 -2.40 13.97
N ARG A 44 -4.55 -2.33 14.90
CA ARG A 44 -3.59 -1.22 14.96
C ARG A 44 -2.78 -1.07 13.67
N GLU A 45 -2.26 -2.17 13.14
CA GLU A 45 -1.50 -2.12 11.87
C GLU A 45 -2.40 -1.77 10.68
N LEU A 46 -3.67 -2.18 10.71
CA LEU A 46 -4.65 -1.82 9.68
C LEU A 46 -5.01 -0.33 9.73
N GLU A 47 -5.17 0.23 10.93
CA GLU A 47 -5.40 1.67 11.15
C GLU A 47 -4.22 2.51 10.64
N ASP A 48 -2.98 2.06 10.87
CA ASP A 48 -1.77 2.72 10.36
C ASP A 48 -1.75 2.74 8.81
N ILE A 49 -2.00 1.58 8.18
CA ILE A 49 -2.10 1.49 6.71
C ILE A 49 -3.27 2.33 6.17
N HIS A 50 -4.39 2.40 6.90
CA HIS A 50 -5.52 3.25 6.54
C HIS A 50 -5.15 4.73 6.58
N GLN A 51 -4.41 5.17 7.61
CA GLN A 51 -3.93 6.55 7.71
C GLN A 51 -3.00 6.91 6.55
N ASP A 52 -2.12 6.00 6.15
CA ASP A 52 -1.27 6.21 4.95
C ASP A 52 -2.11 6.40 3.70
N LEU A 53 -3.15 5.57 3.51
CA LEU A 53 -4.08 5.73 2.39
C LEU A 53 -4.78 7.09 2.40
N MET A 54 -5.21 7.58 3.57
CA MET A 54 -5.82 8.91 3.69
C MET A 54 -4.82 10.03 3.33
N ASN A 55 -3.56 9.87 3.73
CA ASN A 55 -2.50 10.83 3.39
C ASN A 55 -2.25 10.89 1.88
N LEU A 56 -2.48 9.81 1.13
CA LEU A 56 -2.38 9.82 -0.34
C LEU A 56 -3.42 10.74 -0.98
N GLY A 57 -4.63 10.80 -0.44
CA GLY A 57 -5.66 11.70 -0.95
C GLY A 57 -5.21 13.16 -0.94
N GLN A 58 -4.62 13.58 0.17
CA GLN A 58 -4.06 14.93 0.30
C GLN A 58 -2.80 15.13 -0.56
N TRP A 59 -1.94 14.12 -0.66
CA TRP A 59 -0.74 14.17 -1.49
C TRP A 59 -1.07 14.29 -2.99
N CYS A 60 -2.16 13.67 -3.45
CA CYS A 60 -2.57 13.75 -4.85
C CYS A 60 -3.03 15.15 -5.28
N VAL A 61 -3.44 16.01 -4.35
CA VAL A 61 -3.95 17.36 -4.67
C VAL A 61 -2.86 18.18 -5.36
N GLY A 62 -3.14 18.64 -6.59
CA GLY A 62 -2.21 19.39 -7.42
C GLY A 62 -1.16 18.54 -8.15
N ARG A 63 -1.29 17.21 -8.11
CA ARG A 63 -0.41 16.22 -8.78
C ARG A 63 -1.22 15.23 -9.63
N GLU A 64 -2.50 15.48 -9.83
CA GLU A 64 -3.44 14.54 -10.44
C GLU A 64 -3.03 14.21 -11.88
N ASP A 65 -2.63 15.21 -12.67
CA ASP A 65 -2.20 14.98 -14.05
C ASP A 65 -0.91 14.15 -14.12
N GLU A 66 0.05 14.38 -13.21
CA GLU A 66 1.29 13.58 -13.13
C GLU A 66 1.00 12.11 -12.78
N VAL A 67 -0.08 11.86 -12.04
CA VAL A 67 -0.38 10.56 -11.43
C VAL A 67 -1.38 9.75 -12.26
N PHE A 68 -2.36 10.40 -12.88
CA PHE A 68 -3.49 9.76 -13.55
C PHE A 68 -3.48 9.91 -15.08
N ASN A 69 -2.67 10.81 -15.65
CA ASN A 69 -2.54 11.00 -17.09
C ASN A 69 -1.10 10.69 -17.57
N PRO A 70 -0.77 9.40 -17.80
CA PRO A 70 0.53 8.99 -18.34
C PRO A 70 0.70 9.32 -19.84
#